data_AF-A0A6J7J124-F1
#
_entry.id   AF-A0A6J7J124-F1
#
_cell.length_a   1.000
_cell.length_b   1.000
_cell.length_c   1.000
_cell.angle_alpha   90.00
_cell.angle_beta   90.00
_cell.angle_gamma   90.00
#
_symmetry.space_group_name_H-M   'P 1'
#
loop_
_entity.id
_entity.type
_entity.pdbx_description
1 polymer ?
#
loop_
_entity_poly.entity_id
_entity_poly.type
_entity_poly.pdbx_seq_one_letter_code
_entity_poly.pdbx_strand_id
1 'polypeptide(L)' 'MSHRIAVMQNGLLVEEGDRDSILQNPKNDYTRRLISAVPVPDPAEQRIRREARLALKN' A
#
# COMPACT_ATOMS: atom_id res chain seq x y z
N MET A 1 5.38 2.68 24.22
CA MET A 1 5.61 2.68 22.76
C MET A 1 4.34 3.18 22.08
N SER A 2 4.42 4.22 21.25
CA SER A 2 3.34 4.59 20.34
C SER A 2 3.69 4.12 18.94
N HIS A 3 2.78 3.41 18.27
CA HIS A 3 2.94 2.85 16.92
C HIS A 3 1.84 3.36 15.99
N ARG A 4 1.67 4.69 15.95
CA ARG A 4 0.65 5.33 15.12
C ARG A 4 1.28 5.71 13.78
N ILE A 5 0.58 5.41 12.69
CA ILE A 5 0.94 5.79 11.34
C ILE A 5 -0.06 6.83 10.87
N ALA A 6 0.45 7.95 10.35
CA ALA A 6 -0.33 8.99 9.70
C ALA A 6 -0.05 8.97 8.19
N VAL A 7 -1.12 8.94 7.39
CA VAL A 7 -1.06 9.00 5.93
C VAL A 7 -1.54 10.36 5.49
N MET A 8 -0.74 11.05 4.65
CA MET A 8 -1.07 12.37 4.14
C MET A 8 -1.15 12.37 2.61
N GLN A 9 -2.04 13.21 2.09
CA GLN A 9 -2.17 13.48 0.65
C GLN A 9 -2.45 14.97 0.47
N ASN A 10 -1.68 15.63 -0.41
CA ASN A 10 -1.84 17.06 -0.74
C ASN A 10 -1.86 17.98 0.51
N GLY A 11 -1.04 17.67 1.51
CA GLY A 11 -0.96 18.44 2.76
C GLY A 11 -2.08 18.16 3.78
N LEU A 12 -2.99 17.23 3.50
CA LEU A 12 -4.08 16.84 4.39
C LEU A 12 -3.83 15.47 5.02
N LEU A 13 -4.20 15.31 6.28
CA LEU A 13 -4.26 14.01 6.95
C LEU A 13 -5.47 13.24 6.41
N VAL A 14 -5.22 12.11 5.75
CA VAL A 14 -6.27 11.32 5.09
C VAL A 14 -6.57 10.01 5.80
N GLU A 15 -5.64 9.50 6.61
CA GLU A 15 -5.85 8.32 7.45
C GLU A 15 -4.84 8.29 8.60
N GLU A 16 -5.27 7.86 9.79
CA GLU A 16 -4.39 7.65 10.93
C GLU A 16 -4.83 6.40 11.69
N GLY A 17 -3.88 5.56 12.11
CA GLY A 17 -4.20 4.33 12.83
C GLY A 17 -2.95 3.62 13.34
N ASP A 18 -3.14 2.45 13.95
CA ASP A 18 -2.01 1.57 14.22
C ASP A 18 -1.47 0.93 12.92
N ARG A 19 -0.35 0.21 13.07
CA ARG A 19 0.30 -0.47 11.96
C ARG A 19 -0.65 -1.37 11.18
N ASP A 20 -1.43 -2.21 11.85
CA ASP A 20 -2.25 -3.21 11.18
C ASP A 20 -3.45 -2.55 10.48
N SER A 21 -4.03 -1.52 11.10
CA SER A 21 -5.09 -0.72 10.51
C SER A 21 -4.66 -0.07 9.20
N ILE A 22 -3.45 0.50 9.14
CA ILE A 22 -2.97 1.19 7.93
C ILE A 22 -2.36 0.23 6.89
N LEU A 23 -1.57 -0.76 7.33
CA LEU A 23 -0.83 -1.63 6.41
C LEU A 23 -1.62 -2.86 5.95
N GLN A 24 -2.49 -3.41 6.81
CA GLN A 24 -3.25 -4.64 6.50
C GLN A 24 -4.70 -4.32 6.11
N ASN A 25 -5.32 -3.32 6.72
CA ASN A 25 -6.74 -3.00 6.52
C ASN A 25 -7.03 -1.52 6.20
N PRO A 26 -6.30 -0.90 5.25
CA PRO A 26 -6.46 0.52 4.94
C PRO A 26 -7.89 0.83 4.50
N LYS A 27 -8.49 1.88 5.07
CA LYS A 27 -9.86 2.32 4.81
C LYS A 27 -9.95 3.34 3.69
N ASN A 28 -8.92 4.15 3.49
CA ASN A 28 -8.88 5.13 2.40
C ASN A 28 -8.40 4.49 1.08
N ASP A 29 -9.04 4.84 -0.03
CA ASP A 29 -8.64 4.37 -1.37
C ASP A 29 -7.22 4.80 -1.75
N TYR A 30 -6.82 6.00 -1.34
CA TYR A 30 -5.46 6.48 -1.58
C TYR A 30 -4.44 5.63 -0.82
N THR A 31 -4.71 5.33 0.45
CA THR A 31 -3.85 4.45 1.26
C THR A 31 -3.77 3.05 0.65
N ARG A 32 -4.90 2.46 0.21
CA ARG A 32 -4.93 1.17 -0.51
C ARG A 32 -4.01 1.17 -1.73
N ARG A 33 -4.09 2.23 -2.56
CA ARG A 33 -3.23 2.37 -3.75
C ARG A 33 -1.75 2.47 -3.36
N LEU A 34 -1.41 3.28 -2.36
CA LEU A 34 -0.05 3.44 -1.87
C LEU A 34 0.55 2.11 -1.40
N ILE A 35 -0.19 1.37 -0.56
CA ILE A 35 0.25 0.06 -0.06
C ILE A 35 0.39 -0.95 -1.21
N SER A 36 -0.51 -0.96 -2.18
CA SER A 36 -0.41 -1.86 -3.35
C SER A 36 0.81 -1.61 -4.26
N ALA A 37 1.36 -0.39 -4.19
CA ALA A 37 2.55 -0.01 -4.94
C ALA A 37 3.84 -0.52 -4.27
N VAL A 38 3.79 -0.94 -3.00
CA VAL A 38 4.95 -1.45 -2.28
C VAL A 38 5.44 -2.75 -2.94
N PRO A 39 6.73 -2.83 -3.30
CA PRO A 39 7.31 -4.05 -3.83
C PRO A 39 7.33 -5.15 -2.76
N VAL A 40 6.92 -6.36 -3.15
CA VAL A 40 7.11 -7.55 -2.29
C VAL A 40 8.59 -7.87 -2.18
N PRO A 41 9.14 -8.21 -0.99
CA PRO A 41 10.58 -8.46 -0.85
C PRO A 41 11.08 -9.67 -1.66
N ASP A 42 10.23 -10.68 -1.86
CA ASP A 42 10.57 -11.89 -2.62
C ASP A 42 10.71 -11.58 -4.12
N PRO A 43 11.90 -11.78 -4.73
CA PRO A 43 12.12 -11.56 -6.16
C PRO A 43 11.23 -12.42 -7.07
N ALA A 44 10.89 -13.65 -6.67
CA ALA A 44 10.04 -14.53 -7.45
C ALA A 44 8.60 -14.01 -7.49
N GLU A 45 8.08 -13.60 -6.32
CA GLU A 45 6.74 -13.02 -6.21
C GLU A 45 6.65 -11.64 -6.91
N GLN A 46 7.72 -10.84 -6.87
CA GLN A 46 7.78 -9.59 -7.64
C GLN A 46 7.64 -9.85 -9.14
N ARG A 47 8.31 -10.88 -9.66
CA ARG A 47 8.27 -11.21 -11.10
C ARG A 47 6.85 -11.54 -11.53
N ILE A 48 6.16 -12.41 -10.79
CA ILE A 48 4.76 -12.79 -11.06
C ILE A 48 3.84 -11.56 -11.09
N ARG A 49 3.94 -10.67 -10.10
CA ARG A 49 3.13 -9.44 -10.06
C ARG A 49 3.39 -8.51 -11.24
N ARG A 50 4.65 -8.40 -11.70
CA ARG A 50 5.00 -7.59 -12.87
C ARG A 50 4.41 -8.17 -14.15
N GLU A 51 4.53 -9.49 -14.35
CA GLU A 51 3.96 -10.19 -15.50
C GLU A 51 2.43 -10.03 -15.53
N ALA A 52 1.75 -10.21 -14.40
CA ALA A 52 0.29 -9.98 -14.30
C ALA A 52 -0.10 -8.54 -14.65
N ARG A 53 0.64 -7.53 -14.16
CA ARG A 53 0.41 -6.12 -14.51
C ARG A 53 0.60 -5.81 -15.99
N LEU A 54 1.51 -6.50 -16.68
CA LEU A 54 1.74 -6.34 -18.12
C LEU A 54 0.62 -7.01 -18.92
N ALA A 55 0.15 -8.18 -18.48
CA ALA A 55 -0.95 -8.90 -19.14
C ALA A 55 -2.28 -8.13 -19.10
N LEU A 56 -2.56 -7.36 -18.03
CA LEU A 56 -3.75 -6.50 -17.94
C LEU A 56 -3.71 -5.26 -18.84
N LYS A 57 -2.56 -4.93 -19.45
CA LYS A 57 -2.38 -3.73 -20.29
C LYS A 57 -2.50 -4.00 -21.79
N ASN A 58 -2.65 -5.25 -22.20
CA ASN A 58 -2.86 -5.70 -23.58
C ASN A 58 -4.31 -6.15 -23.77
#